data_AF-A0A5E7L9Z3-F1
#
_entry.id   AF-A0A5E7L9Z3-F1
#
_cell.length_a   1.000
_cell.length_b   1.000
_cell.length_c   1.000
_cell.angle_alpha   90.00
_cell.angle_beta   90.00
_cell.angle_gamma   90.00
#
_symmetry.space_group_name_H-M   'P 1'
#
loop_
_entity.id
_entity.type
_entity.pdbx_description
1 polymer ?
#
loop_
_entity_poly.entity_id
_entity_poly.type
_entity_poly.pdbx_seq_one_letter_code
_entity_poly.pdbx_strand_id
1 'polypeptide(L)'
;MSLLRGTLLSRVGYPEHWLGFAQGLINGESLVDLQRRAGLCGQACKRWQMRFTQMLEQQGHTELIHWITWLRSRRVKEVNDFVRDGGQMEAVTGSRYSAGSKRVFALPPHHPRKRKSDS
;
A
#
# COMPACT_ATOMS: atom_id res chain seq x y z
N MET A 1 -3.48 24.63 -22.89
CA MET A 1 -3.79 24.86 -21.47
C MET A 1 -4.22 23.53 -20.85
N SER A 2 -3.59 23.07 -19.77
CA SER A 2 -4.02 21.85 -19.08
C SER A 2 -5.13 22.19 -18.09
N LEU A 3 -6.27 21.48 -18.15
CA LEU A 3 -7.39 21.60 -17.20
C LEU A 3 -6.97 21.33 -15.74
N LEU A 4 -5.83 20.67 -15.56
CA LEU A 4 -5.31 20.27 -14.26
C LEU A 4 -4.34 21.31 -13.68
N ARG A 5 -4.04 22.39 -14.41
CA ARG A 5 -3.11 23.43 -13.96
C ARG A 5 -3.68 24.10 -12.70
N GLY A 6 -2.87 24.17 -11.64
CA GLY A 6 -3.31 24.70 -10.34
C GLY A 6 -3.99 23.68 -9.43
N THR A 7 -4.26 22.46 -9.91
CA THR A 7 -4.79 21.38 -9.07
C THR A 7 -3.67 20.59 -8.40
N LEU A 8 -4.01 19.84 -7.36
CA LEU A 8 -3.12 18.88 -6.70
C LEU A 8 -2.64 17.76 -7.64
N LEU A 9 -3.35 17.52 -8.74
CA LEU A 9 -3.01 16.52 -9.75
C LEU A 9 -2.09 17.06 -10.86
N SER A 10 -1.78 18.36 -10.87
CA SER A 10 -0.95 19.02 -11.90
C SER A 10 0.44 18.40 -12.12
N ARG A 11 0.99 17.72 -11.09
CA ARG A 11 2.31 17.05 -11.12
C ARG A 11 2.22 15.53 -11.00
N VAL A 12 1.01 15.00 -11.09
CA VAL A 12 0.78 13.55 -11.17
C VAL A 12 0.89 13.19 -12.65
N GLY A 13 1.71 12.20 -12.99
CA GLY A 13 1.87 11.72 -14.37
C GLY A 13 0.84 10.65 -14.71
N TYR A 14 0.87 10.15 -15.95
CA TYR A 14 0.12 8.96 -16.41
C TYR A 14 -1.40 9.02 -16.14
N PRO A 15 -2.11 10.05 -16.66
CA PRO A 15 -3.55 10.23 -16.46
C PRO A 15 -4.41 9.04 -16.87
N GLU A 16 -3.95 8.23 -17.82
CA GLU A 16 -4.58 7.00 -18.27
C GLU A 16 -4.82 5.97 -17.15
N HIS A 17 -4.04 6.02 -16.06
CA HIS A 17 -4.19 5.12 -14.91
C HIS A 17 -4.99 5.73 -13.75
N TRP A 18 -5.39 7.00 -13.83
CA TRP A 18 -6.01 7.72 -12.72
C TRP A 18 -7.38 7.17 -12.36
N LEU A 19 -8.21 6.85 -13.36
CA LEU A 19 -9.55 6.32 -13.11
C LEU A 19 -9.48 5.00 -12.34
N GLY A 20 -8.64 4.07 -12.80
CA GLY A 20 -8.43 2.80 -12.12
C GLY A 20 -7.91 3.00 -10.70
N PHE A 21 -6.93 3.87 -10.52
CA PHE A 21 -6.39 4.18 -9.20
C PHE A 21 -7.45 4.79 -8.26
N ALA A 22 -8.20 5.79 -8.72
CA ALA A 22 -9.22 6.47 -7.94
C ALA A 22 -10.34 5.51 -7.54
N GLN A 23 -10.76 4.63 -8.45
CA GLN A 23 -11.77 3.62 -8.16
C GLN A 23 -11.29 2.63 -7.10
N GLY A 24 -10.04 2.16 -7.19
CA GLY A 24 -9.44 1.32 -6.14
C GLY A 24 -9.38 2.04 -4.79
N LEU A 25 -9.01 3.32 -4.79
CA LEU A 25 -8.94 4.14 -3.58
C LEU A 25 -10.32 4.28 -2.92
N ILE A 26 -11.35 4.61 -3.70
CA ILE A 26 -12.74 4.74 -3.23
C ILE A 26 -13.27 3.40 -2.70
N ASN A 27 -12.87 2.28 -3.32
CA ASN A 27 -13.21 0.94 -2.88
C ASN A 27 -12.40 0.48 -1.64
N GLY A 28 -11.54 1.32 -1.07
CA GLY A 28 -10.76 0.98 0.11
C GLY A 28 -9.72 -0.12 -0.14
N GLU A 29 -9.18 -0.21 -1.36
CA GLU A 29 -8.11 -1.16 -1.70
C GLU A 29 -6.82 -0.88 -0.92
N SER A 30 -6.04 -1.94 -0.68
CA SER A 30 -4.75 -1.79 -0.01
C SER A 30 -3.74 -1.08 -0.93
N LEU A 31 -2.66 -0.55 -0.36
CA LEU A 31 -1.59 0.07 -1.16
C LEU A 31 -0.97 -0.92 -2.15
N VAL A 32 -1.00 -2.22 -1.86
CA VAL A 32 -0.47 -3.28 -2.73
C VAL A 32 -1.40 -3.50 -3.92
N ASP A 33 -2.71 -3.54 -3.68
CA ASP A 33 -3.71 -3.68 -4.74
C ASP A 33 -3.69 -2.46 -5.68
N LEU A 34 -3.57 -1.26 -5.12
CA LEU A 34 -3.42 -0.02 -5.88
C LEU A 34 -2.16 -0.02 -6.75
N GLN A 35 -1.03 -0.53 -6.25
CA GLN A 35 0.20 -0.67 -7.03
C GLN A 35 0.00 -1.62 -8.21
N ARG A 36 -0.63 -2.79 -7.98
CA ARG A 36 -0.91 -3.77 -9.04
C ARG A 36 -1.85 -3.20 -10.10
N ARG A 37 -2.91 -2.52 -9.67
CA ARG A 37 -3.94 -1.94 -10.54
C ARG A 37 -3.38 -0.82 -11.43
N ALA A 38 -2.56 0.06 -10.87
CA ALA A 38 -2.03 1.22 -11.59
C ALA A 38 -0.62 1.00 -12.18
N GLY A 39 0.00 -0.17 -11.94
CA GLY A 39 1.36 -0.46 -12.39
C GLY A 39 2.44 0.42 -11.75
N LEU A 40 2.16 1.01 -10.58
CA LEU A 40 3.01 2.01 -9.95
C LEU A 40 3.99 1.40 -8.96
N CYS A 41 5.18 2.01 -8.83
CA CYS A 41 6.06 1.72 -7.71
C CYS A 41 5.46 2.27 -6.40
N GLY A 42 5.86 1.70 -5.25
CA GLY A 42 5.30 2.07 -3.95
C GLY A 42 5.38 3.56 -3.62
N GLN A 43 6.47 4.25 -3.99
CA GLN A 43 6.61 5.68 -3.75
C GLN A 43 5.65 6.51 -4.62
N ALA A 44 5.48 6.14 -5.90
CA ALA A 44 4.51 6.79 -6.77
C ALA A 44 3.08 6.55 -6.27
N CYS A 45 2.76 5.33 -5.88
CA CYS A 45 1.45 4.95 -5.34
C CYS A 45 1.10 5.75 -4.08
N LYS A 46 2.03 5.89 -3.13
CA LYS A 46 1.83 6.71 -1.91
C LYS A 46 1.58 8.17 -2.24
N ARG A 47 2.36 8.73 -3.19
CA ARG A 47 2.17 10.12 -3.63
C ARG A 47 0.79 10.31 -4.27
N TRP A 48 0.38 9.38 -5.14
CA TRP A 48 -0.94 9.44 -5.76
C TRP A 48 -2.03 9.38 -4.70
N GLN A 49 -1.98 8.41 -3.79
CA GLN A 49 -2.94 8.29 -2.70
C GLN A 49 -3.08 9.61 -1.92
N MET A 50 -1.97 10.20 -1.50
CA MET A 50 -1.97 11.49 -0.81
C MET A 50 -2.62 12.60 -1.65
N ARG A 51 -2.26 12.74 -2.94
CA ARG A 51 -2.82 13.80 -3.79
C ARG A 51 -4.31 13.63 -4.07
N PHE A 52 -4.77 12.41 -4.31
CA PHE A 52 -6.18 12.12 -4.51
C PHE A 52 -6.98 12.36 -3.22
N THR A 53 -6.48 11.94 -2.05
CA THR A 53 -7.15 12.22 -0.77
C THR A 53 -7.20 13.72 -0.47
N GLN A 54 -6.10 14.46 -0.68
CA GLN A 54 -6.08 15.92 -0.51
C GLN A 54 -7.05 16.62 -1.46
N MET A 55 -7.23 16.11 -2.69
CA MET A 55 -8.20 16.66 -3.63
C MET A 55 -9.63 16.47 -3.12
N LEU A 56 -9.96 15.28 -2.61
CA LEU A 56 -11.27 15.02 -2.00
C LEU A 56 -11.53 15.95 -0.80
N GLU A 57 -10.51 16.20 0.01
CA GLU A 57 -10.58 17.10 1.16
C GLU A 57 -10.83 18.55 0.72
N GLN A 58 -10.07 19.05 -0.27
CA GLN A 58 -10.27 20.39 -0.83
C GLN A 58 -11.64 20.59 -1.47
N GLN A 59 -12.27 19.53 -1.95
CA GLN A 59 -13.62 19.54 -2.50
C GLN A 59 -14.72 19.40 -1.44
N GLY A 60 -14.36 19.25 -0.16
CA GLY A 60 -15.31 19.11 0.94
C GLY A 60 -15.92 17.72 1.08
N HIS A 61 -15.32 16.69 0.47
CA HIS A 61 -15.79 15.31 0.53
C HIS A 61 -15.31 14.55 1.78
N THR A 62 -15.42 15.17 2.95
CA THR A 62 -14.93 14.60 4.23
C THR A 62 -15.61 13.26 4.56
N GLU A 63 -16.91 13.14 4.34
CA GLU A 63 -17.65 11.88 4.55
C GLU A 63 -17.13 10.74 3.68
N LEU A 64 -16.74 11.03 2.43
CA LEU A 64 -16.14 10.03 1.55
C LEU A 64 -14.78 9.58 2.08
N ILE A 65 -13.97 10.50 2.63
CA ILE A 65 -12.68 10.17 3.23
C ILE A 65 -12.87 9.27 4.46
N HIS A 66 -13.85 9.59 5.32
CA HIS A 66 -14.21 8.74 6.45
C HIS A 66 -14.70 7.36 6.01
N TRP A 67 -15.57 7.30 5.01
CA TRP A 67 -16.05 6.05 4.43
C TRP A 67 -14.91 5.18 3.90
N ILE A 68 -14.00 5.74 3.10
CA ILE A 68 -12.81 5.04 2.58
C ILE A 68 -11.95 4.51 3.74
N THR A 69 -11.75 5.33 4.77
CA THR A 69 -10.95 4.96 5.94
C THR A 69 -11.58 3.81 6.70
N TRP A 70 -12.90 3.87 6.96
CA TRP A 70 -13.66 2.80 7.59
C TRP A 70 -13.61 1.50 6.78
N LEU A 71 -13.80 1.58 5.46
CA LEU A 71 -13.77 0.43 4.57
C LEU A 71 -12.41 -0.29 4.59
N ARG A 72 -11.32 0.48 4.64
CA ARG A 72 -9.96 -0.06 4.79
C ARG A 72 -9.78 -0.76 6.14
N SER A 73 -10.21 -0.13 7.23
CA SER A 73 -10.14 -0.72 8.57
C SER A 73 -10.91 -2.04 8.66
N ARG A 74 -12.09 -2.09 8.04
CA ARG A 74 -12.90 -3.31 7.96
C ARG A 74 -12.18 -4.43 7.21
N ARG A 75 -11.61 -4.15 6.04
CA ARG A 75 -10.84 -5.15 5.28
C ARG A 75 -9.62 -5.66 6.03
N VAL A 76 -8.89 -4.77 6.71
CA VAL A 76 -7.75 -5.18 7.56
C VAL A 76 -8.23 -6.13 8.67
N LYS A 77 -9.37 -5.85 9.28
CA LYS A 77 -9.97 -6.76 10.27
C LYS A 77 -10.32 -8.11 9.66
N GLU A 78 -10.99 -8.13 8.52
CA GLU A 78 -11.37 -9.37 7.81
C GLU A 78 -10.13 -10.22 7.45
N VAL A 79 -9.05 -9.59 6.97
CA VAL A 79 -7.78 -10.28 6.69
C VAL A 79 -7.13 -10.82 7.97
N ASN A 80 -7.10 -10.03 9.04
CA ASN A 80 -6.53 -10.47 10.32
C ASN A 80 -7.32 -11.63 10.93
N ASP A 81 -8.65 -11.57 10.84
CA ASP A 81 -9.54 -12.63 11.30
C ASP A 81 -9.28 -13.91 10.48
N PHE A 82 -9.18 -13.82 9.15
CA PHE A 82 -8.85 -14.96 8.28
C PHE A 82 -7.50 -15.60 8.60
N VAL A 83 -6.46 -14.79 8.82
CA VAL A 83 -5.12 -15.29 9.19
C VAL A 83 -5.14 -15.94 10.58
N ARG A 84 -5.89 -15.36 11.54
CA ARG A 84 -6.07 -15.94 12.88
C ARG A 84 -6.76 -17.31 12.81
N ASP A 85 -7.71 -17.48 11.89
CA ASP A 85 -8.44 -18.72 11.69
C ASP A 85 -7.66 -19.78 10.87
N GLY A 86 -6.36 -19.54 10.65
CA GLY A 86 -5.45 -20.48 9.98
C GLY A 86 -5.36 -20.30 8.47
N GLY A 87 -5.99 -19.27 7.91
CA GLY A 87 -5.88 -18.93 6.50
C GLY A 87 -4.46 -18.50 6.11
N GLN A 88 -3.94 -19.07 5.03
CA GLN A 88 -2.68 -18.60 4.44
C GLN A 88 -2.96 -17.54 3.37
N MET A 89 -2.34 -16.36 3.54
CA MET A 89 -2.38 -15.31 2.54
C MET A 89 -1.18 -15.49 1.61
N GLU A 90 -1.41 -15.50 0.29
CA GLU A 90 -0.31 -15.59 -0.68
C GLU A 90 0.66 -14.42 -0.48
N ALA A 91 1.93 -14.75 -0.23
CA ALA A 91 2.99 -13.76 -0.25
C ALA A 91 3.07 -13.15 -1.66
N VAL A 92 2.75 -11.88 -1.76
CA VAL A 92 2.76 -11.15 -3.03
C VAL A 92 4.19 -11.05 -3.57
N THR A 93 4.55 -11.94 -4.48
CA THR A 93 5.73 -11.82 -5.34
C THR A 93 5.38 -10.92 -6.51
N GLY A 94 5.74 -9.64 -6.45
CA GLY A 94 5.51 -8.76 -7.60
C GLY A 94 5.49 -7.27 -7.32
N SER A 95 6.61 -6.72 -6.82
CA SER A 95 7.00 -5.38 -7.25
C SER A 95 7.99 -5.58 -8.41
N ARG A 96 7.59 -5.26 -9.65
CA ARG A 96 8.51 -5.23 -10.81
C ARG A 96 9.53 -4.08 -10.75
N TYR A 97 9.74 -3.51 -9.57
CA TYR A 97 10.82 -2.58 -9.27
C TYR A 97 11.49 -2.98 -7.95
N SER A 98 12.03 -4.19 -7.89
CA SER A 98 13.23 -4.44 -7.09
C SER A 98 14.43 -3.90 -7.87
N ALA A 99 14.58 -2.57 -7.88
CA ALA A 99 15.86 -1.98 -8.21
C ALA A 99 16.83 -2.37 -7.10
N GLY A 100 17.65 -3.39 -7.37
CA GLY A 100 18.92 -3.68 -6.72
C GLY A 100 18.92 -3.68 -5.19
N SER A 101 18.58 -4.81 -4.56
CA SER A 101 19.24 -5.17 -3.31
C SER A 101 19.24 -6.68 -3.14
N LYS A 102 20.31 -7.33 -3.63
CA LYS A 102 20.75 -8.61 -3.06
C LYS A 102 21.18 -8.32 -1.62
N ARG A 103 20.23 -8.27 -0.69
CA ARG A 103 20.51 -8.57 0.71
C ARG A 103 19.94 -9.96 0.95
N VAL A 104 20.83 -10.93 0.76
CA VAL A 104 20.77 -12.22 1.43
C VAL A 104 20.40 -11.91 2.88
N PHE A 105 19.23 -12.36 3.32
CA PHE A 105 18.94 -12.46 4.74
C PHE A 105 19.94 -13.48 5.29
N ALA A 106 21.08 -12.98 5.78
CA ALA A 106 21.94 -13.77 6.64
C ALA A 106 21.10 -14.07 7.88
N LEU A 107 20.73 -15.34 8.05
CA LEU A 107 20.25 -15.88 9.30
C LEU A 107 21.17 -15.38 10.43
N PRO A 108 20.63 -14.90 11.56
CA PRO A 108 21.48 -14.55 12.69
C PRO A 108 22.26 -15.80 13.13
N PRO A 109 23.56 -15.70 13.42
CA PRO A 109 24.31 -16.85 13.92
C PRO A 109 23.69 -17.32 15.23
N HIS A 110 23.26 -18.57 15.21
CA HIS A 110 22.75 -19.32 16.34
C HIS A 110 23.86 -19.42 17.39
N HIS A 111 23.82 -18.60 18.45
CA HIS A 111 24.74 -18.76 19.58
C HIS A 111 24.39 -20.06 20.33
N PRO A 112 25.29 -21.07 20.38
CA PRO A 112 25.07 -22.20 21.26
C PRO A 112 25.18 -21.74 22.71
N ARG A 113 24.09 -21.93 23.45
CA ARG A 113 23.97 -21.68 24.89
C ARG A 113 24.98 -22.57 25.62
N LYS A 114 26.03 -21.98 26.21
CA LYS A 114 26.99 -22.70 27.07
C LYS A 114 26.22 -23.39 28.21
N ARG A 115 26.23 -24.72 28.22
CA ARG A 115 25.93 -25.51 29.42
C ARG A 115 27.04 -25.21 30.44
N LYS A 116 26.67 -24.71 31.62
CA LYS A 116 27.55 -24.75 32.78
C LYS A 116 27.64 -26.21 33.21
N SER A 117 28.85 -26.76 33.21
CA SER A 117 29.16 -28.01 33.86
C SER A 117 29.39 -27.72 35.34
N ASP A 118 28.71 -28.45 36.21
CA ASP A 118 28.99 -28.50 37.64
C ASP A 118 30.38 -29.10 37.88
N SER A 119 31.16 -28.45 38.74
CA SER A 119 32.22 -29.03 39.57
C SER A 119 32.49 -28.08 40.73
#